data_AF-A0A7C4V8K9-F1
#
_entry.id   AF-A0A7C4V8K9-F1
#
_cell.length_a   1.000
_cell.length_b   1.000
_cell.length_c   1.000
_cell.angle_alpha   90.00
_cell.angle_beta   90.00
_cell.angle_gamma   90.00
#
_symmetry.space_group_name_H-M   'P 1'
#
loop_
_entity.id
_entity.type
_entity.pdbx_description
1 polymer ?
#
loop_
_entity_poly.entity_id
_entity_poly.type
_entity_poly.pdbx_seq_one_letter_code
_entity_poly.pdbx_strand_id
1 'polypeptide(L)'
;MDFSCQAKQYSGDVFVAIAIPLASCKFLKTPSWKVCVLFCAAGVAAMGLSHPAVFVLAGTGLTVLFAAWRSGQRRTALLQAVAAALWLTAFGLSSYLLLRHLYQVPGLVDYWERQHNAFMPLTSAALSWLPRAALNVVMMTGFHHLMFLLITAVGAAILWAANRRTALMLFLPIVCAIIASGFRAYPFADRLTLFVAPALMISASFGLSTAPRCCGRLWLCAGFAAFCLLCFAPAKRAAALFVYPERFGREEFREAFMSAVSSLRCPGSVFVYETAANHYRYYNEYRWSKKYNAVILSASQLRGEIPDINFPSSFCVVTAHTSDAELSWINERLRASGFEGAETFQFPGARAEIYVRTTRRDVSGSENERLPAKPVKSVLQAQPPARSNSK
;
A
#
# COMPACT_ATOMS: atom_id res chain seq x y z
N MET A 1 8.73 -15.85 11.69
CA MET A 1 7.83 -14.75 11.29
C MET A 1 8.72 -13.56 10.95
N ASP A 2 8.79 -13.19 9.68
CA ASP A 2 9.66 -12.12 9.21
C ASP A 2 8.91 -10.78 9.22
N PHE A 3 8.91 -10.11 10.37
CA PHE A 3 8.13 -8.90 10.58
C PHE A 3 8.86 -7.62 10.13
N SER A 4 10.20 -7.55 10.21
CA SER A 4 10.92 -6.27 10.07
C SER A 4 11.86 -6.15 8.86
N CYS A 5 12.23 -7.23 8.16
CA CYS A 5 13.28 -7.18 7.13
C CYS A 5 13.07 -8.12 5.92
N GLN A 6 11.84 -8.31 5.44
CA GLN A 6 11.65 -8.93 4.12
C GLN A 6 11.73 -7.88 3.02
N ALA A 7 12.67 -8.06 2.10
CA ALA A 7 12.68 -7.33 0.84
C ALA A 7 11.42 -7.71 0.05
N LYS A 8 10.43 -6.82 0.05
CA LYS A 8 9.22 -6.96 -0.78
C LYS A 8 9.58 -6.66 -2.23
N GLN A 9 8.95 -7.36 -3.17
CA GLN A 9 9.30 -7.36 -4.60
C GLN A 9 8.95 -6.07 -5.37
N TYR A 10 8.54 -4.99 -4.70
CA TYR A 10 7.99 -3.80 -5.33
C TYR A 10 8.95 -3.09 -6.28
N SER A 11 10.24 -3.03 -5.94
CA SER A 11 11.26 -2.48 -6.85
C SER A 11 11.45 -3.38 -8.08
N GLY A 12 11.30 -4.70 -7.91
CA GLY A 12 11.28 -5.68 -8.98
C GLY A 12 10.11 -5.46 -9.95
N ASP A 13 8.93 -5.14 -9.43
CA ASP A 13 7.74 -4.85 -10.23
C ASP A 13 7.97 -3.67 -11.19
N VAL A 14 8.53 -2.58 -10.66
CA VAL A 14 8.88 -1.38 -11.44
C VAL A 14 9.97 -1.69 -12.46
N PHE A 15 11.01 -2.43 -12.06
CA PHE A 15 12.10 -2.82 -12.95
C PHE A 15 11.60 -3.67 -14.13
N VAL A 16 10.80 -4.70 -13.86
CA VAL A 16 10.25 -5.59 -14.89
C VAL A 16 9.33 -4.84 -15.86
N ALA A 17 8.48 -3.94 -15.34
CA ALA A 17 7.60 -3.10 -16.14
C ALA A 17 8.33 -2.17 -17.11
N ILE A 18 9.62 -1.90 -16.91
CA ILE A 18 10.47 -1.13 -17.83
C ILE A 18 11.31 -2.06 -18.70
N ALA A 19 11.99 -3.03 -18.09
CA ALA A 19 12.97 -3.89 -18.74
C ALA A 19 12.35 -4.75 -19.85
N ILE A 20 11.15 -5.30 -19.63
CA ILE A 20 10.49 -6.17 -20.61
C ILE A 20 10.01 -5.40 -21.86
N PRO A 21 9.32 -4.24 -21.76
CA PRO A 21 9.04 -3.41 -22.93
C PRO A 21 10.30 -2.98 -23.69
N LEU A 22 11.38 -2.61 -22.98
CA LEU A 22 12.66 -2.24 -23.60
C LEU A 22 13.30 -3.42 -24.34
N ALA A 23 13.32 -4.60 -23.73
CA ALA A 23 13.80 -5.83 -24.36
C ALA A 23 12.96 -6.19 -25.58
N SER A 24 11.64 -6.01 -25.52
CA SER A 24 10.70 -6.21 -26.63
C SER A 24 11.01 -5.29 -27.82
N CYS A 25 11.34 -4.02 -27.55
CA CYS A 25 11.79 -3.09 -28.58
C CYS A 25 13.08 -3.57 -29.27
N LYS A 26 14.05 -4.10 -28.52
CA LYS A 26 15.30 -4.66 -29.07
C LYS A 26 15.04 -5.93 -29.89
N PHE A 27 14.16 -6.80 -29.40
CA PHE A 27 13.77 -8.02 -30.10
C PHE A 27 13.13 -7.73 -31.46
N LEU A 28 12.22 -6.74 -31.53
CA LEU A 28 11.60 -6.32 -32.79
C LEU A 28 12.58 -5.69 -33.79
N LYS A 29 13.63 -5.00 -33.32
CA LYS A 29 14.64 -4.39 -34.19
C LYS A 29 15.63 -5.41 -34.76
N THR A 30 16.00 -6.40 -33.95
CA THR A 30 17.05 -7.37 -34.28
C THR A 30 16.62 -8.80 -33.93
N PRO A 31 15.61 -9.36 -34.63
CA PRO A 31 15.11 -10.69 -34.32
C PRO A 31 16.14 -11.75 -34.70
N SER A 32 16.64 -12.47 -33.70
CA SER A 32 17.48 -13.66 -33.89
C SER A 32 17.14 -14.71 -32.86
N TRP A 33 17.54 -15.96 -33.10
CA TRP A 33 17.31 -17.04 -32.14
C TRP A 33 18.03 -16.78 -30.80
N LYS A 34 19.23 -16.18 -30.82
CA LYS A 34 19.98 -15.83 -29.61
C LYS A 34 19.25 -14.77 -28.80
N VAL A 35 18.71 -13.73 -29.46
CA VAL A 35 17.89 -12.72 -28.79
C VAL A 35 16.59 -13.33 -28.27
N CYS A 36 15.97 -14.25 -29.03
CA CYS A 36 14.78 -14.97 -28.58
C CYS A 36 15.06 -15.77 -27.30
N VAL A 37 16.13 -16.56 -27.26
CA VAL A 37 16.51 -17.34 -26.06
C VAL A 37 16.75 -16.42 -24.86
N LEU A 38 17.49 -15.33 -25.04
CA LEU A 38 17.73 -14.36 -23.97
C LEU A 38 16.43 -13.69 -23.51
N PHE A 39 15.53 -13.38 -24.45
CA PHE A 39 14.25 -12.76 -24.15
C PHE A 39 13.30 -13.73 -23.42
N CYS A 40 13.27 -15.01 -23.82
CA CYS A 40 12.57 -16.06 -23.12
C CYS A 40 13.07 -16.19 -21.68
N ALA A 41 14.39 -16.30 -21.51
CA ALA A 41 15.04 -16.42 -20.21
C ALA A 41 14.76 -15.20 -19.33
N ALA A 42 14.82 -13.99 -19.89
CA ALA A 42 14.48 -12.76 -19.18
C ALA A 42 13.02 -12.74 -18.72
N GLY A 43 12.08 -13.25 -19.52
CA GLY A 43 10.67 -13.35 -19.11
C GLY A 43 10.45 -14.36 -17.98
N VAL A 44 11.09 -15.53 -18.03
CA VAL A 44 11.02 -16.51 -16.93
C VAL A 44 11.64 -15.93 -15.65
N ALA A 45 12.81 -15.29 -15.74
CA ALA A 45 13.44 -14.63 -14.61
C ALA A 45 12.57 -13.51 -14.03
N ALA A 46 11.92 -12.72 -14.89
CA ALA A 46 11.02 -11.64 -14.47
C ALA A 46 9.86 -12.15 -13.60
N MET A 47 9.29 -13.34 -13.90
CA MET A 47 8.25 -13.95 -13.08
C MET A 47 8.72 -14.32 -11.67
N GLY A 48 10.00 -14.63 -11.49
CA GLY A 48 10.59 -14.85 -10.16
C GLY A 48 10.86 -13.56 -9.38
N LEU A 49 11.09 -12.45 -10.09
CA LEU A 49 11.37 -11.14 -9.51
C LEU A 49 10.09 -10.34 -9.19
N SER A 50 9.01 -10.59 -9.92
CA SER A 50 7.80 -9.77 -9.89
C SER A 50 6.55 -10.60 -10.19
N HIS A 51 5.55 -10.53 -9.31
CA HIS A 51 4.23 -11.13 -9.55
C HIS A 51 3.50 -10.53 -10.76
N PRO A 52 3.40 -9.19 -10.94
CA PRO A 52 2.77 -8.60 -12.12
C PRO A 52 3.55 -8.80 -13.43
N ALA A 53 4.74 -9.41 -13.41
CA ALA A 53 5.49 -9.74 -14.62
C ALA A 53 4.67 -10.51 -15.65
N VAL A 54 3.76 -11.38 -15.21
CA VAL A 54 2.87 -12.13 -16.12
C VAL A 54 2.01 -11.20 -16.98
N PHE A 55 1.52 -10.09 -16.42
CA PHE A 55 0.73 -9.10 -17.15
C PHE A 55 1.61 -8.27 -18.09
N VAL A 56 2.82 -7.90 -17.63
CA VAL A 56 3.79 -7.20 -18.46
C VAL A 56 4.15 -8.06 -19.68
N LEU A 57 4.52 -9.32 -19.47
CA LEU A 57 4.85 -10.27 -20.54
C LEU A 57 3.67 -10.54 -21.47
N ALA A 58 2.46 -10.69 -20.94
CA ALA A 58 1.26 -10.84 -21.75
C ALA A 58 1.01 -9.61 -22.63
N GLY A 59 0.99 -8.41 -22.04
CA GLY A 59 0.75 -7.17 -22.77
C GLY A 59 1.83 -6.86 -23.81
N THR A 60 3.11 -6.95 -23.44
CA THR A 60 4.20 -6.72 -24.39
C THR A 60 4.28 -7.83 -25.43
N GLY A 61 4.10 -9.09 -25.04
CA GLY A 61 4.16 -10.24 -25.92
C GLY A 61 3.07 -10.21 -26.99
N LEU A 62 1.82 -9.90 -26.60
CA LEU A 62 0.71 -9.69 -27.53
C LEU A 62 1.00 -8.52 -28.48
N THR A 63 1.57 -7.44 -27.98
CA THR A 63 1.95 -6.28 -28.81
C THR A 63 3.01 -6.64 -29.85
N VAL A 64 4.07 -7.37 -29.43
CA VAL A 64 5.12 -7.85 -30.33
C VAL A 64 4.55 -8.80 -31.37
N LEU A 65 3.74 -9.78 -30.94
CA LEU A 65 3.13 -10.77 -31.82
C LEU A 65 2.25 -10.10 -32.88
N PHE A 66 1.36 -9.21 -32.45
CA PHE A 66 0.48 -8.47 -33.36
C PHE A 66 1.27 -7.58 -34.32
N ALA A 67 2.28 -6.86 -33.84
CA ALA A 67 3.12 -6.00 -34.67
C ALA A 67 3.93 -6.81 -35.71
N ALA A 68 4.51 -7.94 -35.32
CA ALA A 68 5.25 -8.82 -36.21
C ALA A 68 4.34 -9.46 -37.27
N TRP A 69 3.15 -9.92 -36.86
CA TRP A 69 2.16 -10.48 -37.77
C TRP A 69 1.66 -9.46 -38.79
N ARG A 70 1.28 -8.26 -38.33
CA ARG A 70 0.77 -7.18 -39.21
C ARG A 70 1.81 -6.68 -40.21
N SER A 71 3.10 -6.74 -39.86
CA SER A 71 4.22 -6.35 -40.73
C SER A 71 4.76 -7.49 -41.61
N GLY A 72 4.11 -8.66 -41.60
CA GLY A 72 4.53 -9.82 -42.41
C GLY A 72 5.79 -10.52 -41.91
N GLN A 73 6.32 -10.16 -40.73
CA GLN A 73 7.52 -10.76 -40.13
C GLN A 73 7.19 -12.11 -39.48
N ARG A 74 6.84 -13.11 -40.31
CA ARG A 74 6.38 -14.45 -39.86
C ARG A 74 7.36 -15.12 -38.90
N ARG A 75 8.66 -15.00 -39.14
CA ARG A 75 9.70 -15.55 -38.26
C ARG A 75 9.67 -14.92 -36.87
N THR A 76 9.57 -13.59 -36.78
CA THR A 76 9.49 -12.87 -35.51
C THR A 76 8.22 -13.23 -34.75
N ALA A 77 7.09 -13.33 -35.46
CA ALA A 77 5.81 -13.76 -34.88
C ALA A 77 5.88 -15.20 -34.33
N LEU A 78 6.47 -16.13 -35.08
CA LEU A 78 6.68 -17.51 -34.63
C LEU A 78 7.58 -17.58 -33.39
N LEU A 79 8.72 -16.87 -33.39
CA LEU A 79 9.62 -16.81 -32.24
C LEU A 79 8.92 -16.24 -31.00
N GLN A 80 8.10 -15.18 -31.17
CA GLN A 80 7.30 -14.63 -30.08
C GLN A 80 6.22 -15.61 -29.58
N ALA A 81 5.59 -16.36 -30.47
CA ALA A 81 4.60 -17.38 -30.10
C ALA A 81 5.24 -18.51 -29.27
N VAL A 82 6.44 -18.96 -29.67
CA VAL A 82 7.23 -19.92 -28.89
C VAL A 82 7.61 -19.35 -27.52
N ALA A 83 8.08 -18.10 -27.46
CA ALA A 83 8.38 -17.42 -26.20
C ALA A 83 7.16 -17.34 -25.29
N ALA A 84 5.99 -16.96 -25.84
CA ALA A 84 4.73 -16.88 -25.10
C ALA A 84 4.29 -18.25 -24.56
N ALA A 85 4.43 -19.33 -25.35
CA ALA A 85 4.11 -20.68 -24.90
C ALA A 85 5.02 -21.13 -23.74
N LEU A 86 6.32 -20.83 -23.83
CA LEU A 86 7.27 -21.12 -22.75
C LEU A 86 6.95 -20.33 -21.48
N TRP A 87 6.64 -19.04 -21.60
CA TRP A 87 6.22 -18.22 -20.46
C TRP A 87 4.92 -18.70 -19.84
N LEU A 88 3.93 -19.08 -20.64
CA LEU A 88 2.67 -19.61 -20.15
C LEU A 88 2.89 -20.92 -19.39
N THR A 89 3.77 -21.79 -19.91
CA THR A 89 4.15 -23.04 -19.24
C THR A 89 4.86 -22.76 -17.92
N ALA A 90 5.82 -21.84 -17.90
CA ALA A 90 6.54 -21.44 -16.69
C ALA A 90 5.61 -20.82 -15.64
N PHE A 91 4.68 -19.96 -16.06
CA PHE A 91 3.66 -19.38 -15.19
C PHE A 91 2.69 -20.43 -14.65
N GLY A 92 2.23 -21.36 -15.49
CA GLY A 92 1.36 -22.45 -15.07
C GLY A 92 2.03 -23.33 -14.02
N LEU A 93 3.30 -23.67 -14.23
CA LEU A 93 4.08 -24.46 -13.30
C LEU A 93 4.34 -23.71 -11.98
N SER A 94 4.73 -22.44 -12.04
CA SER A 94 4.96 -21.63 -10.83
C SER A 94 3.66 -21.38 -10.07
N SER A 95 2.54 -21.18 -10.77
CA SER A 95 1.23 -21.01 -10.15
C SER A 95 0.78 -22.29 -9.43
N TYR A 96 0.95 -23.44 -10.07
CA TYR A 96 0.56 -24.72 -9.52
C TYR A 96 1.45 -25.16 -8.35
N LEU A 97 2.77 -24.96 -8.45
CA LEU A 97 3.71 -25.41 -7.41
C LEU A 97 3.84 -24.42 -6.25
N LEU A 98 3.78 -23.12 -6.51
CA LEU A 98 4.11 -22.07 -5.53
C LEU A 98 2.89 -21.23 -5.13
N LEU A 99 2.17 -20.67 -6.10
CA LEU A 99 1.14 -19.65 -5.81
C LEU A 99 -0.18 -20.23 -5.27
N ARG A 100 -0.49 -21.50 -5.56
CA ARG A 100 -1.75 -22.13 -5.09
C ARG A 100 -1.97 -22.02 -3.58
N HIS A 101 -0.88 -22.03 -2.80
CA HIS A 101 -0.94 -21.95 -1.34
C HIS A 101 -1.26 -20.54 -0.85
N LEU A 102 -0.97 -19.49 -1.63
CA LEU A 102 -1.33 -18.11 -1.27
C LEU A 102 -2.84 -17.88 -1.36
N TYR A 103 -3.51 -18.50 -2.34
CA TYR A 103 -4.98 -18.45 -2.46
C TYR A 103 -5.71 -19.20 -1.34
N GLN A 104 -5.02 -20.10 -0.65
CA GLN A 104 -5.58 -20.88 0.46
C GLN A 104 -5.48 -20.15 1.81
N VAL A 105 -4.82 -18.98 1.88
CA VAL A 105 -4.74 -18.18 3.10
C VAL A 105 -6.13 -17.63 3.43
N PRO A 106 -6.77 -18.08 4.55
CA PRO A 106 -8.12 -17.64 4.88
C PRO A 106 -8.18 -16.13 5.07
N GLY A 107 -9.21 -15.49 4.51
CA GLY A 107 -9.46 -14.05 4.66
C GLY A 107 -8.58 -13.12 3.81
N LEU A 108 -7.59 -13.62 3.05
CA LEU A 108 -6.74 -12.76 2.21
C LEU A 108 -7.53 -12.11 1.07
N VAL A 109 -8.43 -12.86 0.43
CA VAL A 109 -9.32 -12.33 -0.61
C VAL A 109 -10.30 -11.31 -0.01
N ASP A 110 -10.89 -11.63 1.15
CA ASP A 110 -11.83 -10.75 1.85
C ASP A 110 -11.16 -9.44 2.29
N TYR A 111 -9.89 -9.50 2.72
CA TYR A 111 -9.09 -8.33 3.04
C TYR A 111 -9.01 -7.36 1.85
N TRP A 112 -8.64 -7.87 0.67
CA TRP A 112 -8.51 -7.05 -0.53
C TRP A 112 -9.87 -6.60 -1.10
N GLU A 113 -10.91 -7.40 -0.97
CA GLU A 113 -12.25 -7.03 -1.39
C GLU A 113 -12.84 -5.94 -0.51
N ARG A 114 -12.88 -6.16 0.82
CA ARG A 114 -13.60 -5.28 1.75
C ARG A 114 -12.83 -4.02 2.10
N GLN A 115 -11.51 -4.11 2.29
CA GLN A 115 -10.72 -2.95 2.72
C GLN A 115 -10.26 -2.09 1.55
N HIS A 116 -10.06 -2.69 0.38
CA HIS A 116 -9.41 -2.03 -0.75
C HIS A 116 -10.27 -1.93 -2.00
N ASN A 117 -11.43 -2.59 -2.03
CA ASN A 117 -12.29 -2.69 -3.22
C ASN A 117 -11.47 -3.09 -4.47
N ALA A 118 -10.55 -4.05 -4.30
CA ALA A 118 -9.46 -4.31 -5.23
C ALA A 118 -9.85 -5.13 -6.48
N PHE A 119 -11.08 -5.64 -6.54
CA PHE A 119 -11.54 -6.50 -7.63
C PHE A 119 -12.52 -5.76 -8.53
N MET A 120 -12.27 -5.77 -9.84
CA MET A 120 -13.18 -5.15 -10.81
C MET A 120 -14.52 -5.90 -10.84
N PRO A 121 -15.67 -5.24 -10.63
CA PRO A 121 -16.97 -5.87 -10.83
C PRO A 121 -17.19 -6.24 -12.30
N LEU A 122 -17.81 -7.39 -12.58
CA LEU A 122 -18.23 -7.77 -13.94
C LEU A 122 -19.62 -7.21 -14.32
N THR A 123 -20.16 -6.30 -13.51
CA THR A 123 -21.46 -5.64 -13.70
C THR A 123 -21.28 -4.19 -14.13
N SER A 124 -22.39 -3.44 -14.31
CA SER A 124 -22.36 -2.00 -14.59
C SER A 124 -21.58 -1.18 -13.53
N ALA A 125 -21.38 -1.73 -12.33
CA ALA A 125 -20.55 -1.12 -11.29
C ALA A 125 -19.09 -0.88 -11.75
N ALA A 126 -18.60 -1.62 -12.76
CA ALA A 126 -17.29 -1.42 -13.38
C ALA A 126 -17.04 0.03 -13.82
N LEU A 127 -18.07 0.71 -14.34
CA LEU A 127 -17.96 2.10 -14.83
C LEU A 127 -17.60 3.09 -13.72
N SER A 128 -18.12 2.85 -12.51
CA SER A 128 -17.77 3.66 -11.33
C SER A 128 -16.48 3.18 -10.66
N TRP A 129 -16.09 1.91 -10.86
CA TRP A 129 -14.89 1.32 -10.27
C TRP A 129 -13.61 1.81 -10.96
N LEU A 130 -13.58 1.82 -12.30
CA LEU A 130 -12.41 2.23 -13.10
C LEU A 130 -11.81 3.59 -12.72
N PRO A 131 -12.59 4.70 -12.63
CA PRO A 131 -12.02 5.99 -12.26
C PRO A 131 -11.48 5.99 -10.81
N ARG A 132 -12.09 5.23 -9.89
CA ARG A 132 -11.58 5.07 -8.52
C ARG A 132 -10.28 4.28 -8.50
N ALA A 133 -10.20 3.19 -9.25
CA ALA A 133 -8.98 2.41 -9.40
C ALA A 133 -7.84 3.26 -10.00
N ALA A 134 -8.12 4.03 -11.05
CA ALA A 134 -7.15 4.94 -11.64
C ALA A 134 -6.66 6.00 -10.64
N LEU A 135 -7.57 6.57 -9.84
CA LEU A 135 -7.21 7.52 -8.79
C LEU A 135 -6.34 6.86 -7.71
N ASN A 136 -6.67 5.64 -7.27
CA ASN A 136 -5.88 4.88 -6.29
C ASN A 136 -4.43 4.65 -6.77
N VAL A 137 -4.25 4.26 -8.04
CA VAL A 137 -2.92 4.10 -8.63
C VAL A 137 -2.15 5.42 -8.61
N VAL A 138 -2.79 6.53 -8.97
CA VAL A 138 -2.16 7.85 -8.98
C VAL A 138 -1.83 8.35 -7.56
N MET A 139 -2.65 8.04 -6.56
CA MET A 139 -2.39 8.42 -5.16
C MET A 139 -1.07 7.84 -4.63
N MET A 140 -0.67 6.65 -5.11
CA MET A 140 0.60 6.02 -4.76
C MET A 140 1.84 6.74 -5.30
N THR A 141 1.70 7.57 -6.33
CA THR A 141 2.83 8.29 -6.92
C THR A 141 3.30 9.47 -6.08
N GLY A 142 2.48 9.95 -5.14
CA GLY A 142 2.77 11.14 -4.34
C GLY A 142 2.63 12.48 -5.08
N PHE A 143 2.29 12.46 -6.37
CA PHE A 143 1.96 13.65 -7.16
C PHE A 143 0.56 14.17 -6.86
N HIS A 144 0.29 15.43 -7.21
CA HIS A 144 -1.06 15.99 -7.17
C HIS A 144 -1.97 15.23 -8.14
N HIS A 145 -2.98 14.54 -7.61
CA HIS A 145 -3.62 13.40 -8.29
C HIS A 145 -4.32 13.79 -9.59
N LEU A 146 -5.20 14.80 -9.55
CA LEU A 146 -5.96 15.21 -10.73
C LEU A 146 -5.05 15.75 -11.84
N MET A 147 -4.06 16.56 -11.47
CA MET A 147 -3.13 17.16 -12.42
C MET A 147 -2.25 16.09 -13.08
N PHE A 148 -1.71 15.15 -12.28
CA PHE A 148 -0.93 14.04 -12.82
C PHE A 148 -1.76 13.15 -13.74
N LEU A 149 -3.00 12.85 -13.37
CA LEU A 149 -3.92 12.05 -14.18
C LEU A 149 -4.20 12.72 -15.54
N LEU A 150 -4.49 14.02 -15.55
CA LEU A 150 -4.75 14.77 -16.79
C LEU A 150 -3.51 14.84 -17.69
N ILE A 151 -2.34 15.16 -17.13
CA ILE A 151 -1.08 15.19 -17.89
C ILE A 151 -0.76 13.81 -18.46
N THR A 152 -0.97 12.76 -17.67
CA THR A 152 -0.77 11.37 -18.11
C THR A 152 -1.74 10.98 -19.21
N ALA A 153 -3.01 11.36 -19.11
CA ALA A 153 -4.03 11.07 -20.12
C ALA A 153 -3.72 11.76 -21.45
N VAL A 154 -3.36 13.06 -21.42
CA VAL A 154 -2.92 13.80 -22.60
C VAL A 154 -1.65 13.17 -23.19
N GLY A 155 -0.67 12.87 -22.34
CA GLY A 155 0.57 12.22 -22.76
C GLY A 155 0.36 10.84 -23.39
N ALA A 156 -0.55 10.03 -22.84
CA ALA A 156 -0.94 8.74 -23.38
C ALA A 156 -1.64 8.88 -24.74
N ALA A 157 -2.51 9.89 -24.91
CA ALA A 157 -3.18 10.17 -26.18
C ALA A 157 -2.19 10.61 -27.27
N ILE A 158 -1.24 11.50 -26.93
CA ILE A 158 -0.17 11.91 -27.85
C ILE A 158 0.73 10.71 -28.19
N LEU A 159 1.09 9.88 -27.20
CA LEU A 159 1.89 8.66 -27.42
C LEU A 159 1.17 7.66 -28.31
N TRP A 160 -0.15 7.49 -28.14
CA TRP A 160 -0.97 6.64 -28.99
C TRP A 160 -0.97 7.12 -30.44
N ALA A 161 -1.16 8.43 -30.65
CA ALA A 161 -1.13 9.04 -31.97
C ALA A 161 0.26 8.91 -32.64
N ALA A 162 1.34 9.08 -31.87
CA ALA A 162 2.70 9.04 -32.39
C ALA A 162 3.23 7.62 -32.60
N ASN A 163 2.96 6.69 -31.68
CA ASN A 163 3.50 5.34 -31.68
C ASN A 163 2.61 4.35 -30.92
N ARG A 164 1.54 3.88 -31.60
CA ARG A 164 0.59 2.88 -31.07
C ARG A 164 1.28 1.65 -30.48
N ARG A 165 2.37 1.19 -31.09
CA ARG A 165 3.12 0.01 -30.60
C ARG A 165 3.68 0.25 -29.21
N THR A 166 4.31 1.40 -28.99
CA THR A 166 4.88 1.75 -27.67
C THR A 166 3.77 1.95 -26.64
N ALA A 167 2.68 2.62 -27.03
CA ALA A 167 1.51 2.77 -26.16
C ALA A 167 0.93 1.40 -25.75
N LEU A 168 0.76 0.47 -26.68
CA LEU A 168 0.28 -0.89 -26.38
C LEU A 168 1.23 -1.64 -25.43
N MET A 169 2.55 -1.53 -25.62
CA MET A 169 3.52 -2.16 -24.70
C MET A 169 3.42 -1.63 -23.26
N LEU A 170 3.01 -0.37 -23.07
CA LEU A 170 2.87 0.25 -21.74
C LEU A 170 1.49 -0.01 -21.10
N PHE A 171 0.41 0.10 -21.88
CA PHE A 171 -0.95 0.10 -21.35
C PHE A 171 -1.66 -1.26 -21.42
N LEU A 172 -1.29 -2.13 -22.36
CA LEU A 172 -1.90 -3.47 -22.45
C LEU A 172 -1.64 -4.33 -21.21
N PRO A 173 -0.47 -4.28 -20.53
CA PRO A 173 -0.28 -4.93 -19.23
C PRO A 173 -1.30 -4.53 -18.17
N ILE A 174 -1.70 -3.25 -18.14
CA ILE A 174 -2.69 -2.73 -17.19
C ILE A 174 -4.06 -3.34 -17.50
N VAL A 175 -4.43 -3.40 -18.78
CA VAL A 175 -5.67 -4.05 -19.23
C VAL A 175 -5.69 -5.53 -18.83
N CYS A 176 -4.59 -6.26 -19.04
CA CYS A 176 -4.48 -7.66 -18.62
C CYS A 176 -4.67 -7.82 -17.10
N ALA A 177 -4.10 -6.94 -16.29
CA ALA A 177 -4.26 -6.98 -14.83
C ALA A 177 -5.70 -6.64 -14.39
N ILE A 178 -6.37 -5.70 -15.05
CA ILE A 178 -7.78 -5.36 -14.80
C ILE A 178 -8.69 -6.54 -15.18
N ILE A 179 -8.43 -7.22 -16.30
CA ILE A 179 -9.16 -8.43 -16.68
C ILE A 179 -8.97 -9.52 -15.61
N ALA A 180 -7.74 -9.77 -15.16
CA ALA A 180 -7.47 -10.72 -14.08
C ALA A 180 -8.16 -10.34 -12.75
N SER A 181 -8.26 -9.03 -12.48
CA SER A 181 -9.02 -8.50 -11.35
C SER A 181 -10.51 -8.78 -11.46
N GLY A 182 -11.09 -8.71 -12.67
CA GLY A 182 -12.47 -9.12 -12.94
C GLY A 182 -12.76 -10.58 -12.61
N PHE A 183 -11.78 -11.46 -12.80
CA PHE A 183 -11.86 -12.87 -12.42
C PHE A 183 -11.47 -13.14 -10.96
N ARG A 184 -11.28 -12.09 -10.15
CA ARG A 184 -10.78 -12.17 -8.77
C ARG A 184 -9.43 -12.87 -8.62
N ALA A 185 -8.68 -13.02 -9.71
CA ALA A 185 -7.37 -13.67 -9.73
C ALA A 185 -6.25 -12.71 -9.28
N TYR A 186 -6.46 -11.40 -9.41
CA TYR A 186 -5.47 -10.38 -9.05
C TYR A 186 -6.12 -9.17 -8.35
N PRO A 187 -5.72 -8.82 -7.12
CA PRO A 187 -6.20 -7.59 -6.49
C PRO A 187 -5.50 -6.38 -7.11
N PHE A 188 -6.27 -5.54 -7.80
CA PHE A 188 -5.80 -4.31 -8.44
C PHE A 188 -5.98 -3.12 -7.48
N ALA A 189 -5.14 -3.05 -6.44
CA ALA A 189 -5.14 -1.96 -5.47
C ALA A 189 -3.75 -1.73 -4.85
N ASP A 190 -3.56 -0.54 -4.27
CA ASP A 190 -2.38 -0.15 -3.50
C ASP A 190 -1.05 -0.52 -4.20
N ARG A 191 -0.10 -1.02 -3.40
CA ARG A 191 1.24 -1.47 -3.77
C ARG A 191 1.27 -2.56 -4.85
N LEU A 192 0.18 -3.30 -5.06
CA LEU A 192 0.09 -4.29 -6.14
C LEU A 192 -0.02 -3.63 -7.52
N THR A 193 -0.29 -2.33 -7.58
CA THR A 193 -0.34 -1.58 -8.84
C THR A 193 0.95 -0.84 -9.16
N LEU A 194 2.03 -1.02 -8.39
CA LEU A 194 3.28 -0.26 -8.59
C LEU A 194 3.93 -0.48 -9.96
N PHE A 195 3.72 -1.64 -10.59
CA PHE A 195 4.17 -1.91 -11.96
C PHE A 195 3.52 -0.97 -13.01
N VAL A 196 2.42 -0.31 -12.68
CA VAL A 196 1.73 0.67 -13.53
C VAL A 196 2.46 2.01 -13.54
N ALA A 197 3.18 2.35 -12.47
CA ALA A 197 3.80 3.67 -12.30
C ALA A 197 4.74 4.07 -13.47
N PRO A 198 5.63 3.19 -14.00
CA PRO A 198 6.44 3.53 -15.16
C PRO A 198 5.64 3.96 -16.39
N ALA A 199 4.53 3.28 -16.69
CA ALA A 199 3.68 3.61 -17.84
C ALA A 199 3.06 5.01 -17.69
N LEU A 200 2.63 5.35 -16.47
CA LEU A 200 2.08 6.69 -16.18
C LEU A 200 3.17 7.77 -16.29
N MET A 201 4.34 7.54 -15.69
CA MET A 201 5.44 8.50 -15.71
C MET A 201 5.98 8.74 -17.12
N ILE A 202 6.22 7.67 -17.90
CA ILE A 202 6.67 7.79 -19.29
C ILE A 202 5.64 8.57 -20.11
N SER A 203 4.35 8.28 -19.93
CA SER A 203 3.28 8.96 -20.67
C SER A 203 3.20 10.44 -20.29
N ALA A 204 3.22 10.76 -18.99
CA ALA A 204 3.26 12.14 -18.50
C ALA A 204 4.47 12.92 -19.04
N SER A 205 5.67 12.32 -18.97
CA SER A 205 6.89 12.91 -19.52
C SER A 205 6.80 13.11 -21.03
N PHE A 206 6.22 12.16 -21.77
CA PHE A 206 6.02 12.28 -23.20
C PHE A 206 5.10 13.46 -23.54
N GLY A 207 3.99 13.62 -22.81
CA GLY A 207 3.07 14.76 -22.96
C GLY A 207 3.75 16.10 -22.70
N LEU A 208 4.46 16.22 -21.57
CA LEU A 208 5.18 17.45 -21.18
C LEU A 208 6.32 17.80 -22.14
N SER A 209 7.00 16.80 -22.70
CA SER A 209 8.12 17.02 -23.63
C SER A 209 7.68 17.38 -25.06
N THR A 210 6.47 16.96 -25.46
CA THR A 210 5.99 17.12 -26.83
C THR A 210 5.14 18.38 -27.01
N ALA A 211 4.28 18.73 -26.04
CA ALA A 211 3.41 19.90 -26.13
C ALA A 211 4.15 21.23 -26.46
N PRO A 212 5.34 21.50 -25.90
CA PRO A 212 6.05 22.75 -26.19
C PRO A 212 6.59 22.86 -27.62
N ARG A 213 6.88 21.73 -28.28
CA ARG A 213 7.37 21.70 -29.66
C ARG A 213 6.32 22.11 -30.67
N CYS A 214 5.04 21.98 -30.31
CA CYS A 214 3.91 22.32 -31.17
C CYS A 214 3.44 23.78 -31.00
N CYS A 215 3.76 24.43 -29.87
CA CYS A 215 3.07 25.67 -29.46
C CYS A 215 3.99 26.80 -28.98
N GLY A 216 5.32 26.66 -29.08
CA GLY A 216 6.28 27.75 -28.87
C GLY A 216 6.75 27.97 -27.42
N ARG A 217 7.47 29.09 -27.18
CA ARG A 217 8.20 29.36 -25.91
C ARG A 217 7.31 29.49 -24.68
N LEU A 218 6.08 29.99 -24.84
CA LEU A 218 5.11 30.09 -23.73
C LEU A 218 4.75 28.70 -23.18
N TRP A 219 4.57 27.71 -24.06
CA TRP A 219 4.25 26.34 -23.68
C TRP A 219 5.45 25.57 -23.10
N LEU A 220 6.68 25.95 -23.47
CA LEU A 220 7.88 25.47 -22.77
C LEU A 220 7.87 25.93 -21.31
N CYS A 221 7.62 27.22 -21.06
CA CYS A 221 7.53 27.76 -19.71
C CYS A 221 6.37 27.15 -18.92
N ALA A 222 5.19 26.99 -19.54
CA ALA A 222 4.03 26.36 -18.92
C ALA A 222 4.28 24.88 -18.58
N GLY A 223 4.90 24.12 -19.49
CA GLY A 223 5.27 22.72 -19.26
C GLY A 223 6.30 22.56 -18.14
N PHE A 224 7.30 23.45 -18.09
CA PHE A 224 8.28 23.48 -17.00
C PHE A 224 7.63 23.85 -15.65
N ALA A 225 6.76 24.86 -15.63
CA ALA A 225 6.02 25.24 -14.43
C ALA A 225 5.12 24.09 -13.94
N ALA A 226 4.42 23.40 -14.84
CA ALA A 226 3.62 22.23 -14.52
C ALA A 226 4.48 21.08 -13.95
N PHE A 227 5.66 20.83 -14.53
CA PHE A 227 6.61 19.84 -14.00
C PHE A 227 7.10 20.20 -12.59
N CYS A 228 7.50 21.46 -12.36
CA CYS A 228 7.93 21.95 -11.06
C CYS A 228 6.81 21.82 -10.01
N LEU A 229 5.59 22.21 -10.37
CA LEU A 229 4.42 22.09 -9.49
C LEU A 229 4.10 20.62 -9.18
N LEU A 230 4.19 19.75 -10.18
CA LEU A 230 4.00 18.31 -10.02
C LEU A 230 5.03 17.74 -9.03
N CYS A 231 6.31 18.06 -9.24
CA CYS A 231 7.42 17.54 -8.44
C CYS A 231 7.52 18.18 -7.05
N PHE A 232 6.87 19.32 -6.81
CA PHE A 232 6.97 20.03 -5.53
C PHE A 232 6.52 19.16 -4.34
N ALA A 233 5.36 18.51 -4.44
CA ALA A 233 4.84 17.67 -3.37
C ALA A 233 5.74 16.46 -3.03
N PRO A 234 6.15 15.60 -3.99
CA PRO A 234 7.07 14.50 -3.70
C PRO A 234 8.46 14.99 -3.32
N ALA A 235 8.98 16.08 -3.89
CA ALA A 235 10.27 16.65 -3.50
C ALA A 235 10.24 17.16 -2.06
N LYS A 236 9.16 17.84 -1.64
CA LYS A 236 8.95 18.25 -0.25
C LYS A 236 8.90 17.05 0.69
N ARG A 237 8.20 15.97 0.32
CA ARG A 237 8.14 14.73 1.11
C ARG A 237 9.50 14.04 1.20
N ALA A 238 10.22 13.94 0.10
CA ALA A 238 11.56 13.37 0.07
C ALA A 238 12.55 14.20 0.91
N ALA A 239 12.53 15.53 0.76
CA ALA A 239 13.34 16.42 1.59
C ALA A 239 12.99 16.29 3.08
N ALA A 240 11.70 16.21 3.42
CA ALA A 240 11.27 15.98 4.80
C ALA A 240 11.77 14.63 5.35
N LEU A 241 11.81 13.58 4.52
CA LEU A 241 12.35 12.27 4.90
C LEU A 241 13.86 12.34 5.19
N PHE A 242 14.62 13.12 4.41
CA PHE A 242 16.05 13.30 4.64
C PHE A 242 16.37 14.19 5.85
N VAL A 243 15.58 15.26 6.05
CA VAL A 243 15.82 16.24 7.11
C VAL A 243 15.27 15.77 8.46
N TYR A 244 14.13 15.10 8.46
CA TYR A 244 13.44 14.61 9.66
C TYR A 244 13.13 13.11 9.56
N PRO A 245 14.15 12.24 9.41
CA PRO A 245 13.94 10.81 9.26
C PRO A 245 13.15 10.20 10.43
N GLU A 246 13.29 10.76 11.63
CA GLU A 246 12.55 10.35 12.83
C GLU A 246 11.03 10.56 12.75
N ARG A 247 10.54 11.38 11.81
CA ARG A 247 9.10 11.59 11.60
C ARG A 247 8.46 10.55 10.68
N PHE A 248 9.25 9.70 10.02
CA PHE A 248 8.76 8.73 9.04
C PHE A 248 9.06 7.31 9.51
N GLY A 249 8.02 6.51 9.72
CA GLY A 249 8.15 5.08 10.03
C GLY A 249 8.76 4.77 11.40
N ARG A 250 8.83 5.75 12.31
CA ARG A 250 9.07 5.47 13.73
C ARG A 250 7.79 5.02 14.40
N GLU A 251 7.81 3.78 14.85
CA GLU A 251 6.74 3.15 15.60
C GLU A 251 7.28 2.75 16.95
N GLU A 252 7.02 3.59 17.94
CA GLU A 252 7.45 3.42 19.32
C GLU A 252 6.41 2.58 20.08
N PHE A 253 6.05 1.43 19.49
CA PHE A 253 5.13 0.47 20.09
C PHE A 253 5.65 -0.04 21.43
N ARG A 254 6.97 -0.24 21.55
CA ARG A 254 7.59 -0.73 22.78
C ARG A 254 7.32 0.25 23.92
N GLU A 255 7.52 1.54 23.68
CA GLU A 255 7.35 2.61 24.65
C GLU A 255 5.87 2.72 25.06
N ALA A 256 4.95 2.68 24.09
CA ALA A 256 3.51 2.67 24.34
C ALA A 256 3.08 1.48 25.21
N PHE A 257 3.53 0.28 24.85
CA PHE A 257 3.18 -0.96 25.57
C PHE A 257 3.78 -0.98 26.98
N MET A 258 5.04 -0.59 27.14
CA MET A 258 5.68 -0.59 28.46
C MET A 258 5.07 0.46 29.38
N SER A 259 4.68 1.63 28.85
CA SER A 259 3.95 2.65 29.61
C SER A 259 2.61 2.12 30.11
N ALA A 260 1.86 1.42 29.24
CA ALA A 260 0.61 0.76 29.61
C ALA A 260 0.77 -0.26 30.75
N VAL A 261 1.73 -1.19 30.61
CA VAL A 261 1.96 -2.26 31.58
C VAL A 261 2.50 -1.72 32.91
N SER A 262 3.28 -0.64 32.88
CA SER A 262 3.86 -0.04 34.08
C SER A 262 2.86 0.82 34.87
N SER A 263 1.70 1.16 34.27
CA SER A 263 0.70 1.98 34.94
C SER A 263 -0.04 1.21 36.03
N LEU A 264 -0.09 1.77 37.23
CA LEU A 264 -0.85 1.25 38.38
C LEU A 264 -2.37 1.18 38.10
N ARG A 265 -2.85 1.91 37.09
CA ARG A 265 -4.26 1.93 36.67
C ARG A 265 -4.62 0.79 35.70
N CYS A 266 -3.66 -0.04 35.32
CA CYS A 266 -3.88 -1.21 34.45
C CYS A 266 -3.33 -2.51 35.10
N PRO A 267 -3.89 -2.96 36.25
CA PRO A 267 -3.27 -4.01 37.04
C PRO A 267 -3.35 -5.44 36.46
N GLY A 268 -4.14 -5.71 35.42
CA GLY A 268 -4.44 -7.11 35.04
C GLY A 268 -4.57 -7.46 33.56
N SER A 269 -5.02 -6.55 32.68
CA SER A 269 -5.30 -6.91 31.28
C SER A 269 -4.88 -5.83 30.31
N VAL A 270 -3.86 -6.15 29.51
CA VAL A 270 -3.49 -5.35 28.34
C VAL A 270 -4.13 -6.00 27.12
N PHE A 271 -4.91 -5.21 26.38
CA PHE A 271 -5.44 -5.56 25.09
C PHE A 271 -4.56 -4.93 24.02
N VAL A 272 -4.15 -5.72 23.04
CA VAL A 272 -3.41 -5.25 21.88
C VAL A 272 -4.35 -5.28 20.69
N TYR A 273 -4.65 -4.12 20.12
CA TYR A 273 -5.50 -4.06 18.95
C TYR A 273 -4.85 -4.76 17.75
N GLU A 274 -5.66 -5.33 16.85
CA GLU A 274 -5.18 -6.21 15.76
C GLU A 274 -4.08 -5.58 14.89
N THR A 275 -4.11 -4.26 14.70
CA THR A 275 -3.10 -3.48 13.97
C THR A 275 -1.72 -3.51 14.65
N ALA A 276 -1.69 -3.66 15.97
CA ALA A 276 -0.48 -3.79 16.78
C ALA A 276 -0.11 -5.25 17.13
N ALA A 277 -0.92 -6.23 16.73
CA ALA A 277 -0.73 -7.63 17.12
C ALA A 277 0.64 -8.19 16.70
N ASN A 278 1.11 -7.86 15.49
CA ASN A 278 2.41 -8.32 15.01
C ASN A 278 3.57 -7.66 15.76
N HIS A 279 3.44 -6.39 16.15
CA HIS A 279 4.41 -5.72 17.02
C HIS A 279 4.52 -6.42 18.36
N TYR A 280 3.37 -6.67 19.00
CA TYR A 280 3.32 -7.39 20.26
C TYR A 280 3.94 -8.77 20.15
N ARG A 281 3.58 -9.58 19.15
CA ARG A 281 4.18 -10.92 18.94
C ARG A 281 5.69 -10.83 18.78
N TYR A 282 6.18 -9.93 17.93
CA TYR A 282 7.62 -9.74 17.73
C TYR A 282 8.36 -9.39 19.03
N TYR A 283 7.88 -8.37 19.76
CA TYR A 283 8.54 -7.94 20.98
C TYR A 283 8.40 -8.96 22.11
N ASN A 284 7.20 -9.50 22.31
CA ASN A 284 6.91 -10.44 23.36
C ASN A 284 7.65 -11.77 23.14
N GLU A 285 7.72 -12.30 21.92
CA GLU A 285 8.41 -13.57 21.66
C GLU A 285 9.94 -13.42 21.65
N TYR A 286 10.48 -12.35 21.07
CA TYR A 286 11.92 -12.31 20.74
C TYR A 286 12.74 -11.21 21.43
N ARG A 287 12.14 -10.12 21.91
CA ARG A 287 12.90 -8.95 22.41
C ARG A 287 12.78 -8.76 23.92
N TRP A 288 11.61 -9.00 24.51
CA TRP A 288 11.43 -8.86 25.94
C TRP A 288 11.89 -10.10 26.69
N SER A 289 12.69 -9.87 27.75
CA SER A 289 13.14 -10.89 28.69
C SER A 289 11.97 -11.46 29.50
N LYS A 290 11.06 -10.58 29.95
CA LYS A 290 9.79 -10.95 30.58
C LYS A 290 8.70 -11.07 29.53
N LYS A 291 7.97 -12.18 29.53
CA LYS A 291 6.77 -12.36 28.71
C LYS A 291 5.59 -11.67 29.39
N TYR A 292 4.86 -10.87 28.63
CA TYR A 292 3.63 -10.24 29.05
C TYR A 292 2.47 -11.00 28.41
N ASN A 293 1.41 -11.24 29.17
CA ASN A 293 0.18 -11.81 28.64
C ASN A 293 -0.74 -10.65 28.24
N ALA A 294 -0.92 -10.47 26.94
CA ALA A 294 -1.89 -9.54 26.38
C ALA A 294 -2.86 -10.26 25.45
N VAL A 295 -4.11 -9.80 25.43
CA VAL A 295 -5.17 -10.34 24.57
C VAL A 295 -5.21 -9.55 23.28
N ILE A 296 -5.16 -10.23 22.13
CA ILE A 296 -5.32 -9.56 20.84
C ILE A 296 -6.80 -9.28 20.63
N LEU A 297 -7.13 -8.01 20.42
CA LEU A 297 -8.48 -7.51 20.22
C LEU A 297 -8.69 -7.20 18.73
N SER A 298 -9.62 -7.89 18.08
CA SER A 298 -9.99 -7.62 16.69
C SER A 298 -11.08 -6.57 16.56
N ALA A 299 -11.15 -5.94 15.39
CA ALA A 299 -12.25 -5.04 15.05
C ALA A 299 -13.61 -5.75 15.12
N SER A 300 -13.67 -7.02 14.70
CA SER A 300 -14.88 -7.84 14.74
C SER A 300 -15.37 -8.14 16.17
N GLN A 301 -14.46 -8.34 17.12
CA GLN A 301 -14.80 -8.51 18.54
C GLN A 301 -15.39 -7.22 19.13
N LEU A 302 -14.81 -6.06 18.82
CA LEU A 302 -15.38 -4.76 19.22
C LEU A 302 -16.74 -4.48 18.56
N ARG A 303 -16.97 -4.99 17.35
CA ARG A 303 -18.28 -4.92 16.68
C ARG A 303 -19.33 -5.87 17.27
N GLY A 304 -18.95 -6.81 18.14
CA GLY A 304 -19.85 -7.84 18.69
C GLY A 304 -20.19 -8.95 17.68
N GLU A 305 -19.38 -9.13 16.64
CA GLU A 305 -19.56 -10.18 15.62
C GLU A 305 -19.04 -11.55 16.10
N ILE A 306 -18.24 -11.56 17.17
CA ILE A 306 -17.58 -12.71 17.81
C ILE A 306 -17.89 -12.61 19.33
N PRO A 307 -18.03 -13.73 20.07
CA PRO A 307 -18.39 -13.72 21.49
C PRO A 307 -17.64 -12.67 22.33
N ASP A 308 -18.38 -12.01 23.22
CA ASP A 308 -17.92 -10.85 23.99
C ASP A 308 -16.66 -11.15 24.81
N ILE A 309 -15.67 -10.29 24.65
CA ILE A 309 -14.53 -10.21 25.56
C ILE A 309 -15.01 -9.61 26.87
N ASN A 310 -14.79 -10.32 27.97
CA ASN A 310 -15.03 -9.77 29.31
C ASN A 310 -13.93 -8.75 29.64
N PHE A 311 -14.27 -7.46 29.50
CA PHE A 311 -13.42 -6.37 29.93
C PHE A 311 -13.44 -6.23 31.46
N PRO A 312 -12.27 -6.22 32.14
CA PRO A 312 -12.20 -5.95 33.57
C PRO A 312 -12.59 -4.50 33.89
N SER A 313 -12.71 -4.16 35.17
CA SER A 313 -13.06 -2.80 35.63
C SER A 313 -12.08 -1.71 35.18
N SER A 314 -10.83 -2.10 34.90
CA SER A 314 -9.79 -1.26 34.31
C SER A 314 -8.89 -2.10 33.39
N PHE A 315 -8.62 -1.59 32.19
CA PHE A 315 -7.74 -2.24 31.21
C PHE A 315 -7.08 -1.21 30.31
N CYS A 316 -6.04 -1.63 29.59
CA CYS A 316 -5.41 -0.79 28.57
C CYS A 316 -5.64 -1.39 27.18
N VAL A 317 -5.88 -0.53 26.19
CA VAL A 317 -5.80 -0.88 24.78
C VAL A 317 -4.56 -0.22 24.18
N VAL A 318 -3.68 -1.04 23.64
CA VAL A 318 -2.49 -0.60 22.92
C VAL A 318 -2.74 -0.77 21.42
N THR A 319 -2.55 0.32 20.69
CA THR A 319 -2.76 0.43 19.25
C THR A 319 -1.48 0.90 18.56
N ALA A 320 -1.32 0.52 17.29
CA ALA A 320 -0.25 0.97 16.40
C ALA A 320 -0.84 1.09 15.00
N HIS A 321 -0.41 2.04 14.17
CA HIS A 321 -1.00 2.26 12.82
C HIS A 321 -2.51 2.44 12.75
N THR A 322 -3.13 2.81 13.87
CA THR A 322 -4.59 2.93 13.92
C THR A 322 -4.96 4.35 13.53
N SER A 323 -5.78 4.49 12.51
CA SER A 323 -6.19 5.82 12.01
C SER A 323 -6.97 6.58 13.09
N ASP A 324 -6.96 7.92 13.05
CA ASP A 324 -7.72 8.74 14.02
C ASP A 324 -9.22 8.42 13.99
N ALA A 325 -9.75 8.11 12.80
CA ALA A 325 -11.15 7.69 12.63
C ALA A 325 -11.43 6.36 13.34
N GLU A 326 -10.52 5.40 13.22
CA GLU A 326 -10.64 4.09 13.86
C GLU A 326 -10.45 4.19 15.38
N LEU A 327 -9.50 5.00 15.87
CA LEU A 327 -9.37 5.31 17.29
C LEU A 327 -10.63 5.96 17.86
N SER A 328 -11.22 6.91 17.13
CA SER A 328 -12.47 7.56 17.52
C SER A 328 -13.61 6.55 17.62
N TRP A 329 -13.71 5.64 16.63
CA TRP A 329 -14.68 4.57 16.64
C TRP A 329 -14.49 3.59 17.82
N ILE A 330 -13.26 3.16 18.11
CA ILE A 330 -12.94 2.32 19.28
C ILE A 330 -13.39 3.02 20.57
N ASN A 331 -13.07 4.31 20.70
CA ASN A 331 -13.44 5.11 21.86
C ASN A 331 -14.95 5.23 22.06
N GLU A 332 -15.70 5.51 20.99
CA GLU A 332 -17.16 5.55 21.03
C GLU A 332 -17.76 4.21 21.43
N ARG A 333 -17.22 3.09 20.91
CA ARG A 333 -17.71 1.75 21.22
C ARG A 333 -17.48 1.35 22.67
N LEU A 334 -16.30 1.66 23.22
CA LEU A 334 -15.98 1.39 24.62
C LEU A 334 -16.80 2.28 25.56
N ARG A 335 -17.03 3.55 25.20
CA ARG A 335 -17.97 4.44 25.92
C ARG A 335 -19.39 3.93 25.94
N ALA A 336 -19.90 3.47 24.80
CA ALA A 336 -21.22 2.84 24.72
C ALA A 336 -21.34 1.59 25.60
N SER A 337 -20.21 0.92 25.86
CA SER A 337 -20.10 -0.25 26.74
C SER A 337 -19.86 0.10 28.22
N GLY A 338 -19.92 1.40 28.58
CA GLY A 338 -19.78 1.88 29.95
C GLY A 338 -18.33 2.07 30.42
N PHE A 339 -17.40 2.33 29.51
CA PHE A 339 -16.00 2.62 29.83
C PHE A 339 -15.55 4.00 29.34
N GLU A 340 -14.80 4.72 30.16
CA GLU A 340 -14.21 6.01 29.79
C GLU A 340 -12.69 5.97 29.80
N GLY A 341 -12.08 6.74 28.89
CA GLY A 341 -10.63 6.89 28.82
C GLY A 341 -10.12 7.70 30.01
N ALA A 342 -9.27 7.07 30.84
CA ALA A 342 -8.72 7.66 32.06
C ALA A 342 -7.32 8.25 31.85
N GLU A 343 -6.52 7.65 30.98
CA GLU A 343 -5.13 8.02 30.73
C GLU A 343 -4.73 7.64 29.31
N THR A 344 -3.89 8.46 28.66
CA THR A 344 -3.41 8.19 27.30
C THR A 344 -1.92 8.44 27.21
N PHE A 345 -1.19 7.47 26.69
CA PHE A 345 0.21 7.57 26.31
C PHE A 345 0.31 7.58 24.79
N GLN A 346 0.83 8.65 24.22
CA GLN A 346 0.98 8.80 22.78
C GLN A 346 2.45 8.87 22.40
N PHE A 347 2.85 7.99 21.48
CA PHE A 347 4.19 7.91 20.93
C PHE A 347 4.11 7.94 19.39
N PRO A 348 5.21 8.21 18.68
CA PRO A 348 5.22 8.10 17.22
C PRO A 348 4.72 6.73 16.75
N GLY A 349 3.65 6.71 15.96
CA GLY A 349 3.08 5.49 15.37
C GLY A 349 2.37 4.52 16.33
N ALA A 350 2.32 4.81 17.63
CA ALA A 350 1.73 3.95 18.64
C ALA A 350 1.03 4.73 19.77
N ARG A 351 -0.07 4.18 20.29
CA ARG A 351 -0.84 4.78 21.39
C ARG A 351 -1.24 3.69 22.37
N ALA A 352 -1.23 4.03 23.65
CA ALA A 352 -1.84 3.24 24.69
C ALA A 352 -2.88 4.08 25.42
N GLU A 353 -4.09 3.55 25.57
CA GLU A 353 -5.18 4.22 26.27
C GLU A 353 -5.74 3.32 27.36
N ILE A 354 -5.87 3.85 28.56
CA ILE A 354 -6.41 3.15 29.73
C ILE A 354 -7.89 3.48 29.85
N TYR A 355 -8.72 2.45 29.93
CA TYR A 355 -10.16 2.56 30.10
C TYR A 355 -10.56 2.09 31.49
N VAL A 356 -11.48 2.82 32.12
CA VAL A 356 -12.07 2.47 33.42
C VAL A 356 -13.59 2.44 33.32
N ARG A 357 -14.23 1.51 34.03
CA ARG A 357 -15.69 1.39 34.03
C ARG A 357 -16.32 2.64 34.65
N THR A 358 -17.23 3.28 33.94
CA THR A 358 -18.00 4.40 34.44
C THR A 358 -18.95 3.90 35.53
N THR A 359 -18.65 4.21 36.79
CA THR A 359 -19.66 4.09 37.85
C THR A 359 -20.71 5.15 37.58
N ARG A 360 -21.87 4.79 37.01
CA ARG A 360 -23.05 5.66 37.07
C ARG A 360 -23.31 5.93 38.55
N ARG A 361 -23.06 7.15 39.02
CA ARG A 361 -23.79 7.66 40.18
C ARG A 361 -25.23 7.82 39.70
N ASP A 362 -26.14 7.10 40.36
CA ASP A 362 -27.57 7.32 40.20
C ASP A 362 -27.87 8.81 40.36
N VAL A 363 -28.44 9.39 39.31
CA VAL A 363 -29.12 10.68 39.39
C VAL A 363 -30.47 10.39 40.07
N SER A 364 -30.44 10.29 41.40
CA SER A 364 -31.63 10.50 42.23
C SER A 364 -31.22 10.86 43.66
N GLY A 365 -31.34 12.14 44.00
CA GLY A 365 -31.57 12.59 45.38
C GLY A 365 -30.35 12.73 46.29
N SER A 366 -29.69 13.88 46.26
CA SER A 366 -29.64 14.80 47.42
C SER A 366 -28.69 15.96 47.12
N GLU A 367 -29.27 17.16 47.15
CA GLU A 367 -28.53 18.41 47.31
C GLU A 367 -27.77 18.39 48.63
N ASN A 368 -26.44 18.45 48.55
CA ASN A 368 -25.54 19.23 49.39
C ASN A 368 -24.20 18.50 49.51
N GLU A 369 -23.21 18.99 48.76
CA GLU A 369 -21.97 19.50 49.35
C GLU A 369 -21.10 20.07 48.23
N ARG A 370 -21.03 21.42 48.19
CA ARG A 370 -20.06 22.15 47.39
C ARG A 370 -18.71 22.11 48.09
N LEU A 371 -17.68 21.57 47.44
CA LEU A 371 -16.29 22.01 47.61
C LEU A 371 -15.56 21.94 46.25
N PRO A 372 -14.57 22.84 46.00
CA PRO A 372 -14.44 23.51 44.71
C PRO A 372 -13.53 22.80 43.71
N ALA A 373 -13.86 22.98 42.43
CA ALA A 373 -13.01 22.66 41.29
C ALA A 373 -11.71 23.47 41.34
N LYS A 374 -10.57 22.76 41.30
CA LYS A 374 -9.28 23.35 40.90
C LYS A 374 -9.06 23.09 39.40
N PRO A 375 -8.63 24.08 38.62
CA PRO A 375 -8.47 23.96 37.18
C PRO A 375 -7.25 23.10 36.82
N VAL A 376 -7.45 22.16 35.91
CA VAL A 376 -6.38 21.42 35.23
C VAL A 376 -5.60 22.40 34.36
N LYS A 377 -4.36 22.70 34.75
CA LYS A 377 -3.39 23.44 33.93
C LYS A 377 -2.48 22.46 33.18
N SER A 378 -2.51 22.60 31.85
CA SER A 378 -1.41 22.53 30.89
C SER A 378 -0.42 21.36 30.92
N VAL A 379 -0.45 20.58 29.83
CA VAL A 379 0.69 20.16 28.97
C VAL A 379 2.08 20.26 29.64
N LEU A 380 2.58 19.12 30.10
CA LEU A 380 4.01 18.91 30.33
C LEU A 380 4.58 18.17 29.12
N GLN A 381 5.25 18.91 28.24
CA GLN A 381 6.22 18.33 27.30
C GLN A 381 7.37 17.77 28.13
N ALA A 382 7.49 16.44 28.18
CA ALA A 382 8.66 15.80 28.73
C ALA A 382 9.86 16.03 27.80
N GLN A 383 10.87 16.78 28.25
CA GLN A 383 12.19 16.77 27.63
C GLN A 383 12.86 15.41 27.87
N PRO A 384 13.59 14.84 26.89
CA PRO A 384 14.34 13.61 27.09
C PRO A 384 15.54 13.85 28.02
N PRO A 385 15.97 12.84 28.81
CA PRO A 385 17.08 13.00 29.73
C PRO A 385 18.40 13.21 28.98
N ALA A 386 19.21 14.13 29.51
CA ALA A 386 20.56 14.41 29.05
C ALA A 386 21.41 13.13 29.09
N ARG A 387 22.04 12.79 27.97
CA ARG A 387 23.11 11.78 27.92
C ARG A 387 24.27 12.28 28.77
N SER A 388 24.53 11.62 29.90
CA SER A 388 25.81 11.75 30.60
C SER A 388 26.87 11.00 29.79
N ASN A 389 27.74 11.75 29.13
CA ASN A 389 29.03 11.23 28.68
C ASN A 389 29.89 10.97 29.91
N SER A 390 30.17 9.70 30.21
CA SER A 390 31.34 9.32 31.01
C SER A 390 32.21 8.40 30.17
N LYS A 391 33.46 8.85 30.03
CA LYS A 391 34.65 8.32 29.36
C LYS A 391 34.72 6.81 29.14
#